data_AF-A0A0R3TIQ2-F1
#
_entry.id   AF-A0A0R3TIQ2-F1
#
_cell.length_a   1.000
_cell.length_b   1.000
_cell.length_c   1.000
_cell.angle_alpha   90.00
_cell.angle_beta   90.00
_cell.angle_gamma   90.00
#
_symmetry.space_group_name_H-M   'P 1'
#
loop_
_entity.id
_entity.type
_entity.pdbx_description
1 polymer ?
#
loop_
_entity_poly.entity_id
_entity_poly.type
_entity_poly.pdbx_seq_one_letter_code
_entity_poly.pdbx_strand_id
1 'polypeptide(L)'
;MLDWISSDSFNLGMLYFNQPDSAGHRFGPDSQEVMQEIELCNAGVAYLLQRIKETPSLNGKTNLIITSDHGMAQTDEKNKIVDVYNVIKDLEVILDESPATLGIWPNGSTTEEIVNAIKSLQQEDLGWMFKTGPSDYDHLYGMHGYDNEFPEMNPFMVASGPDIEQFTERQSFFQIDFYPLVCALLKLDKPNRIDGKIDRVLRFMKNPPSEEFLTQFRKYADGTFQP
;
A
#
# COMPACT_ATOMS: atom_id res chain seq x y z
N MET A 1 12.21 -24.00 -6.05
CA MET A 1 11.74 -22.93 -5.12
C MET A 1 10.45 -22.27 -5.62
N LEU A 2 10.24 -22.08 -6.93
CA LEU A 2 8.96 -21.60 -7.48
C LEU A 2 8.07 -22.73 -8.02
N ASP A 3 8.35 -24.00 -7.71
CA ASP A 3 7.64 -25.13 -8.34
C ASP A 3 6.12 -25.10 -8.05
N TRP A 4 5.72 -24.52 -6.91
CA TRP A 4 4.32 -24.29 -6.55
C TRP A 4 3.56 -23.41 -7.54
N ILE A 5 4.21 -22.44 -8.22
CA ILE A 5 3.53 -21.51 -9.14
C ILE A 5 3.02 -22.22 -10.40
N SER A 6 3.59 -23.40 -10.70
CA SER A 6 3.18 -24.23 -11.84
C SER A 6 2.09 -25.23 -11.49
N SER A 7 1.65 -25.27 -10.22
CA SER A 7 0.59 -26.17 -9.77
C SER A 7 -0.78 -25.71 -10.28
N ASP A 8 -1.55 -26.64 -10.87
CA ASP A 8 -2.93 -26.39 -11.26
C ASP A 8 -3.91 -26.27 -10.08
N SER A 9 -3.42 -26.40 -8.83
CA SER A 9 -4.26 -26.31 -7.62
C SER A 9 -4.57 -24.88 -7.17
N PHE A 10 -3.91 -23.86 -7.75
CA PHE A 10 -4.09 -22.47 -7.38
C PHE A 10 -4.24 -21.58 -8.62
N ASN A 11 -5.07 -20.55 -8.52
CA ASN A 11 -5.29 -19.55 -9.57
C ASN A 11 -4.88 -18.13 -9.15
N LEU A 12 -4.39 -17.96 -7.91
CA LEU A 12 -3.83 -16.73 -7.37
C LEU A 12 -2.57 -17.05 -6.57
N GLY A 13 -1.48 -16.36 -6.88
CA GLY A 13 -0.23 -16.40 -6.12
C GLY A 13 0.19 -15.00 -5.72
N MET A 14 0.71 -14.85 -4.50
CA MET A 14 1.19 -13.57 -3.97
C MET A 14 2.63 -13.73 -3.48
N LEU A 15 3.46 -12.73 -3.78
CA LEU A 15 4.84 -12.62 -3.35
C LEU A 15 5.03 -11.24 -2.74
N TYR A 16 5.79 -11.15 -1.65
CA TYR A 16 6.08 -9.91 -0.96
C TYR A 16 7.57 -9.79 -0.70
N PHE A 17 8.07 -8.56 -0.86
CA PHE A 17 9.45 -8.18 -0.59
C PHE A 17 9.42 -6.93 0.30
N ASN A 18 10.23 -6.93 1.35
CA ASN A 18 10.32 -5.79 2.28
C ASN A 18 11.11 -4.60 1.70
N GLN A 19 11.72 -4.77 0.53
CA GLN A 19 12.54 -3.76 -0.12
C GLN A 19 11.78 -3.08 -1.27
N PRO A 20 12.00 -1.78 -1.51
CA PRO A 20 13.08 -0.94 -0.95
C PRO A 20 12.73 -0.20 0.35
N ASP A 21 11.58 -0.47 0.99
CA ASP A 21 11.10 0.23 2.18
C ASP A 21 12.15 0.28 3.30
N SER A 22 12.72 -0.87 3.65
CA SER A 22 13.73 -0.96 4.72
C SER A 22 14.98 -0.10 4.47
N ALA A 23 15.42 0.02 3.21
CA ALA A 23 16.50 0.94 2.85
C ALA A 23 16.04 2.40 2.86
N GLY A 24 14.81 2.68 2.45
CA GLY A 24 14.20 4.00 2.49
C GLY A 24 14.20 4.60 3.90
N HIS A 25 13.79 3.83 4.91
CA HIS A 25 13.86 4.26 6.32
C HIS A 25 15.28 4.59 6.76
N ARG A 26 16.24 3.71 6.42
CA ARG A 26 17.62 3.75 6.96
C ARG A 26 18.55 4.74 6.26
N PHE A 27 18.27 5.09 5.01
CA PHE A 27 19.19 5.90 4.18
C PHE A 27 18.50 7.06 3.47
N GLY A 28 17.16 7.09 3.46
CA GLY A 28 16.37 8.08 2.75
C GLY A 28 16.02 7.64 1.32
N PRO A 29 14.88 8.08 0.77
CA PRO A 29 14.36 7.62 -0.52
C PRO A 29 15.28 7.89 -1.71
N ASP A 30 16.09 8.96 -1.66
CA ASP A 30 16.99 9.37 -2.77
C ASP A 30 18.42 8.81 -2.65
N SER A 31 18.64 7.82 -1.77
CA SER A 31 19.95 7.25 -1.50
C SER A 31 20.42 6.23 -2.55
N GLN A 32 21.73 6.00 -2.62
CA GLN A 32 22.29 4.97 -3.50
C GLN A 32 21.92 3.56 -3.01
N GLU A 33 21.78 3.39 -1.71
CA GLU A 33 21.36 2.15 -1.05
C GLU A 33 19.95 1.75 -1.49
N VAL A 34 19.01 2.72 -1.53
CA VAL A 34 17.66 2.48 -2.08
C VAL A 34 17.74 2.06 -3.55
N MET A 35 18.57 2.72 -4.36
CA MET A 35 18.75 2.34 -5.77
C MET A 35 19.27 0.90 -5.91
N GLN A 36 20.24 0.49 -5.07
CA GLN A 36 20.78 -0.88 -5.08
C GLN A 36 19.71 -1.92 -4.72
N GLU A 37 18.85 -1.64 -3.74
CA GLU A 37 17.74 -2.52 -3.38
C GLU A 37 16.66 -2.60 -4.47
N ILE A 38 16.39 -1.49 -5.17
CA ILE A 38 15.53 -1.49 -6.36
C ILE A 38 16.11 -2.39 -7.46
N GLU A 39 17.42 -2.33 -7.72
CA GLU A 39 18.08 -3.20 -8.69
C GLU A 39 17.97 -4.69 -8.31
N LEU A 40 18.09 -5.01 -7.02
CA LEU A 40 17.90 -6.37 -6.52
C LEU A 40 16.46 -6.86 -6.69
N CYS A 41 15.46 -6.04 -6.34
CA CYS A 41 14.05 -6.36 -6.59
C CYS A 41 13.77 -6.56 -8.08
N ASN A 42 14.33 -5.70 -8.94
CA ASN A 42 14.22 -5.83 -10.39
C ASN A 42 14.83 -7.15 -10.91
N ALA A 43 15.98 -7.58 -10.38
CA ALA A 43 16.58 -8.88 -10.72
C ALA A 43 15.67 -10.05 -10.30
N GLY A 44 15.01 -9.96 -9.13
CA GLY A 44 14.02 -10.92 -8.68
C GLY A 44 12.79 -11.01 -9.61
N VAL A 45 12.26 -9.86 -10.04
CA VAL A 45 11.18 -9.79 -11.03
C VAL A 45 11.60 -10.38 -12.37
N ALA A 46 12.80 -10.07 -12.85
CA ALA A 46 13.33 -10.62 -14.10
C ALA A 46 13.43 -12.16 -14.04
N TYR A 47 13.90 -12.70 -12.91
CA TYR A 47 13.91 -14.13 -12.68
C TYR A 47 12.50 -14.73 -12.70
N LEU A 48 11.52 -14.12 -12.01
CA LEU A 48 10.13 -14.59 -12.03
C LEU A 48 9.55 -14.60 -13.46
N LEU A 49 9.76 -13.53 -14.22
CA LEU A 49 9.32 -13.44 -15.61
C LEU A 49 9.94 -14.54 -16.49
N GLN A 50 11.23 -14.80 -16.32
CA GLN A 50 11.91 -15.90 -17.01
C GLN A 50 11.26 -17.24 -16.69
N ARG A 51 10.98 -17.51 -15.39
CA ARG A 51 10.35 -18.77 -14.97
C ARG A 51 8.93 -18.93 -15.52
N ILE A 52 8.14 -17.86 -15.55
CA ILE A 52 6.79 -17.86 -16.17
C ILE A 52 6.89 -18.21 -17.65
N LYS A 53 7.83 -17.59 -18.38
CA LYS A 53 8.02 -17.81 -19.82
C LYS A 53 8.49 -19.23 -20.13
N GLU A 54 9.38 -19.79 -19.31
CA GLU A 54 9.92 -21.15 -19.47
C GLU A 54 8.93 -22.25 -19.05
N THR A 55 7.86 -21.91 -18.34
CA THR A 55 6.86 -22.87 -17.84
C THR A 55 5.64 -22.91 -18.78
N PRO A 56 5.42 -24.00 -19.54
CA PRO A 56 4.37 -24.05 -20.56
C PRO A 56 2.93 -23.87 -20.04
N SER A 57 2.66 -24.21 -18.78
CA SER A 57 1.35 -23.98 -18.16
C SER A 57 1.08 -22.50 -17.84
N LEU A 58 2.11 -21.66 -17.77
CA LEU A 58 2.04 -20.24 -17.38
C LEU A 58 2.29 -19.29 -18.55
N ASN A 59 3.18 -19.66 -19.47
CA ASN A 59 3.59 -18.81 -20.58
C ASN A 59 2.38 -18.39 -21.45
N GLY A 60 2.16 -17.08 -21.56
CA GLY A 60 1.04 -16.48 -22.28
C GLY A 60 -0.33 -16.62 -21.60
N LYS A 61 -0.38 -17.19 -20.39
CA LYS A 61 -1.62 -17.47 -19.64
C LYS A 61 -1.69 -16.76 -18.28
N THR A 62 -0.57 -16.25 -17.78
CA THR A 62 -0.49 -15.57 -16.48
C THR A 62 -0.73 -14.07 -16.61
N ASN A 63 -1.64 -13.54 -15.80
CA ASN A 63 -1.71 -12.11 -15.49
C ASN A 63 -0.77 -11.82 -14.31
N LEU A 64 0.17 -10.89 -14.50
CA LEU A 64 1.13 -10.46 -13.49
C LEU A 64 0.86 -9.00 -13.15
N ILE A 65 0.74 -8.72 -11.85
CA ILE A 65 0.62 -7.36 -11.32
C ILE A 65 1.71 -7.20 -10.26
N ILE A 66 2.51 -6.15 -10.42
CA ILE A 66 3.55 -5.73 -9.49
C ILE A 66 3.10 -4.39 -8.94
N THR A 67 2.99 -4.28 -7.63
CA THR A 67 2.52 -3.08 -6.97
C THR A 67 3.29 -2.86 -5.68
N SER A 68 3.16 -1.67 -5.12
CA SER A 68 3.55 -1.36 -3.74
C SER A 68 2.32 -0.97 -2.92
N ASP A 69 2.48 -1.01 -1.61
CA ASP A 69 1.55 -0.56 -0.59
C ASP A 69 1.54 0.97 -0.43
N HIS A 70 2.70 1.62 -0.44
CA HIS A 70 2.86 3.07 -0.30
C HIS A 70 4.18 3.57 -0.91
N GLY A 71 4.37 4.89 -0.95
CA GLY A 71 5.67 5.48 -1.26
C GLY A 71 6.54 5.74 -0.02
N MET A 72 7.47 6.68 -0.11
CA MET A 72 8.42 7.03 0.95
C MET A 72 8.80 8.51 0.82
N ALA A 73 8.79 9.24 1.94
CA ALA A 73 9.18 10.64 1.99
C ALA A 73 10.46 10.83 2.81
N GLN A 74 11.26 11.81 2.42
CA GLN A 74 12.45 12.22 3.18
C GLN A 74 12.03 12.89 4.49
N THR A 75 12.66 12.48 5.59
CA THR A 75 12.47 13.09 6.92
C THR A 75 13.65 14.01 7.26
N ASP A 76 13.43 14.87 8.25
CA ASP A 76 14.48 15.67 8.90
C ASP A 76 14.39 15.51 10.42
N GLU A 77 15.12 14.52 10.93
CA GLU A 77 15.18 14.15 12.35
C GLU A 77 15.70 15.28 13.27
N LYS A 78 16.23 16.38 12.72
CA LYS A 78 16.78 17.50 13.50
C LYS A 78 15.87 18.72 13.52
N ASN A 79 15.20 19.01 12.41
CA ASN A 79 14.45 20.26 12.25
C ASN A 79 12.94 20.09 12.12
N LYS A 80 12.44 18.88 11.80
CA LYS A 80 11.01 18.63 11.57
C LYS A 80 10.43 17.64 12.58
N ILE A 81 10.51 17.99 13.87
CA ILE A 81 9.98 17.18 14.97
C ILE A 81 8.86 17.92 15.70
N VAL A 82 7.73 17.25 15.90
CA VAL A 82 6.67 17.67 16.82
C VAL A 82 6.82 16.89 18.13
N ASP A 83 7.24 17.58 19.19
CA ASP A 83 7.43 16.98 20.51
C ASP A 83 6.09 16.81 21.24
N VAL A 84 5.43 15.69 20.94
CA VAL A 84 4.17 15.30 21.61
C VAL A 84 4.46 14.82 23.03
N TYR A 85 5.55 14.09 23.23
CA TYR A 85 5.92 13.49 24.50
C TYR A 85 5.85 14.51 25.65
N ASN A 86 6.49 15.67 25.49
CA ASN A 86 6.51 16.67 26.56
C ASN A 86 5.14 17.29 26.86
N VAL A 87 4.21 17.24 25.92
CA VAL A 87 2.84 17.76 26.07
C VAL A 87 1.92 16.76 26.76
N ILE A 88 2.09 15.46 26.49
CA ILE A 88 1.17 14.42 26.95
C ILE A 88 1.71 13.53 28.06
N LYS A 89 2.98 13.66 28.47
CA LYS A 89 3.63 12.78 29.47
C LYS A 89 2.92 12.66 30.81
N ASP A 90 2.13 13.66 31.18
CA ASP A 90 1.36 13.71 32.42
C ASP A 90 -0.11 13.28 32.24
N LEU A 91 -0.50 12.84 31.03
CA LEU A 91 -1.83 12.34 30.70
C LEU A 91 -1.86 10.81 30.68
N GLU A 92 -3.01 10.24 31.05
CA GLU A 92 -3.26 8.81 30.98
C GLU A 92 -3.90 8.45 29.63
N VAL A 93 -3.06 8.05 28.67
CA VAL A 93 -3.44 7.78 27.28
C VAL A 93 -2.86 6.45 26.77
N ILE A 94 -3.47 5.92 25.71
CA ILE A 94 -2.94 4.84 24.86
C ILE A 94 -2.50 5.48 23.54
N LEU A 95 -1.29 5.14 23.10
CA LEU A 95 -0.75 5.63 21.83
C LEU A 95 -0.79 4.52 20.77
N ASP A 96 -1.24 4.87 19.57
CA ASP A 96 -1.02 4.12 18.33
C ASP A 96 -0.07 4.95 17.49
N GLU A 97 1.23 4.62 17.56
CA GLU A 97 2.31 5.52 17.16
C GLU A 97 3.09 5.02 15.95
N SER A 98 3.27 5.91 14.99
CA SER A 98 4.29 5.88 13.95
C SER A 98 4.92 7.28 13.90
N PRO A 99 6.21 7.43 13.55
CA PRO A 99 6.81 8.74 13.40
C PRO A 99 6.00 9.69 12.50
N ALA A 100 5.33 9.20 11.46
CA ALA A 100 4.53 10.02 10.53
C ALA A 100 3.04 10.17 10.89
N THR A 101 2.51 9.36 11.82
CA THR A 101 1.08 9.33 12.14
C THR A 101 0.86 8.93 13.60
N LEU A 102 -0.04 9.63 14.28
CA LEU A 102 -0.29 9.40 15.70
C LEU A 102 -1.78 9.30 16.03
N GLY A 103 -2.17 8.19 16.67
CA GLY A 103 -3.43 8.03 17.39
C GLY A 103 -3.22 8.17 18.90
N ILE A 104 -4.09 8.94 19.57
CA ILE A 104 -4.03 9.16 21.04
C ILE A 104 -5.40 8.87 21.65
N TRP A 105 -5.57 7.69 22.26
CA TRP A 105 -6.83 7.29 22.89
C TRP A 105 -6.84 7.54 24.40
N PRO A 106 -7.94 8.04 24.97
CA PRO A 106 -8.07 8.26 26.40
C PRO A 106 -8.02 6.94 27.18
N ASN A 107 -7.25 6.91 28.27
CA ASN A 107 -7.15 5.76 29.19
C ASN A 107 -7.14 6.21 30.67
N GLY A 108 -7.85 7.30 30.96
CA GLY A 108 -7.92 7.91 32.29
C GLY A 108 -8.11 9.42 32.18
N SER A 109 -7.37 10.05 31.27
CA SER A 109 -7.63 11.43 30.84
C SER A 109 -8.83 11.51 29.89
N THR A 110 -9.50 12.65 29.87
CA THR A 110 -10.62 12.95 28.96
C THR A 110 -10.14 13.37 27.58
N THR A 111 -10.98 13.19 26.57
CA THR A 111 -10.70 13.68 25.20
C THR A 111 -10.46 15.19 25.19
N GLU A 112 -11.17 15.96 26.01
CA GLU A 112 -11.00 17.41 26.09
C GLU A 112 -9.63 17.81 26.66
N GLU A 113 -9.14 17.12 27.69
CA GLU A 113 -7.78 17.34 28.22
C GLU A 113 -6.72 17.03 27.17
N ILE A 114 -6.85 15.91 26.45
CA ILE A 114 -5.92 15.51 25.39
C ILE A 114 -5.91 16.54 24.27
N VAL A 115 -7.08 16.91 23.74
CA VAL A 115 -7.20 17.92 22.67
C VAL A 115 -6.65 19.27 23.13
N ASN A 116 -6.95 19.69 24.35
CA ASN A 116 -6.42 20.95 24.88
C ASN A 116 -4.90 20.95 25.06
N ALA A 117 -4.30 19.80 25.35
CA ALA A 117 -2.85 19.66 25.44
C ALA A 117 -2.22 19.78 24.04
N ILE A 118 -2.75 19.08 23.04
CA ILE A 118 -2.13 18.99 21.71
C ILE A 118 -2.51 20.11 20.74
N LYS A 119 -3.56 20.91 21.02
CA LYS A 119 -4.05 21.95 20.08
C LYS A 119 -3.03 23.01 19.69
N SER A 120 -1.97 23.21 20.48
CA SER A 120 -0.91 24.17 20.18
C SER A 120 0.27 23.57 19.42
N LEU A 121 0.28 22.24 19.21
CA LEU A 121 1.27 21.60 18.35
C LEU A 121 1.05 22.10 16.93
N GLN A 122 2.14 22.47 16.25
CA GLN A 122 2.06 22.95 14.87
C GLN A 122 1.55 21.84 13.96
N GLN A 123 0.78 22.27 12.95
CA GLN A 123 0.25 21.37 11.94
C GLN A 123 1.39 20.75 11.15
N GLU A 124 1.29 19.45 10.95
CA GLU A 124 2.32 18.65 10.31
C GLU A 124 2.17 18.65 8.80
N ASP A 125 3.31 18.54 8.13
CA ASP A 125 3.42 18.48 6.67
C ASP A 125 4.41 17.35 6.33
N LEU A 126 4.60 17.08 5.04
CA LEU A 126 5.48 16.01 4.57
C LEU A 126 6.88 16.04 5.22
N GLY A 127 7.28 14.89 5.76
CA GLY A 127 8.59 14.67 6.40
C GLY A 127 8.70 15.18 7.84
N TRP A 128 7.63 15.73 8.43
CA TRP A 128 7.55 15.94 9.88
C TRP A 128 7.37 14.63 10.62
N MET A 129 7.85 14.58 11.88
CA MET A 129 7.70 13.40 12.71
C MET A 129 7.23 13.73 14.13
N PHE A 130 6.31 12.92 14.65
CA PHE A 130 5.87 12.96 16.03
C PHE A 130 6.88 12.27 16.94
N LYS A 131 7.42 12.99 17.93
CA LYS A 131 8.19 12.38 19.02
C LYS A 131 7.27 12.08 20.20
N THR A 132 7.03 10.80 20.46
CA THR A 132 6.15 10.32 21.55
C THR A 132 6.90 9.75 22.75
N GLY A 133 8.22 9.56 22.63
CA GLY A 133 9.12 9.11 23.69
C GLY A 133 10.17 10.14 24.09
N PRO A 134 10.97 9.86 25.14
CA PRO A 134 12.01 10.78 25.60
C PRO A 134 13.20 10.89 24.64
N SER A 135 13.46 9.84 23.86
CA SER A 135 14.58 9.78 22.91
C SER A 135 14.23 10.46 21.59
N ASP A 136 15.22 11.15 21.00
CA ASP A 136 15.12 11.62 19.62
C ASP A 136 15.25 10.46 18.63
N TYR A 137 14.75 10.66 17.41
CA TYR A 137 15.03 9.76 16.31
C TYR A 137 16.49 9.90 15.88
N ASP A 138 17.13 8.77 15.58
CA ASP A 138 18.48 8.72 15.03
C ASP A 138 18.49 7.72 13.88
N HIS A 139 19.01 8.15 12.73
CA HIS A 139 19.11 7.35 11.51
C HIS A 139 17.75 6.97 10.90
N LEU A 140 16.76 7.84 11.03
CA LEU A 140 15.47 7.69 10.37
C LEU A 140 15.32 8.77 9.30
N TYR A 141 15.79 8.46 8.09
CA TYR A 141 15.90 9.40 6.97
C TYR A 141 14.75 9.30 5.97
N GLY A 142 13.93 8.25 6.06
CA GLY A 142 12.69 8.12 5.30
C GLY A 142 11.56 7.69 6.22
N MET A 143 10.34 8.15 5.92
CA MET A 143 9.11 7.67 6.54
C MET A 143 7.94 7.71 5.56
N HIS A 144 6.88 6.99 5.93
CA HIS A 144 5.61 6.95 5.22
C HIS A 144 4.44 6.92 6.23
N GLY A 145 3.22 7.14 5.72
CA GLY A 145 2.01 7.25 6.54
C GLY A 145 1.36 8.64 6.49
N TYR A 146 2.04 9.62 5.89
CA TYR A 146 1.51 10.95 5.62
C TYR A 146 0.24 10.90 4.76
N ASP A 147 -0.39 12.07 4.60
CA ASP A 147 -1.57 12.24 3.75
C ASP A 147 -1.34 11.61 2.36
N ASN A 148 -2.30 10.80 1.91
CA ASN A 148 -2.19 10.08 0.64
C ASN A 148 -2.34 11.00 -0.58
N GLU A 149 -2.68 12.28 -0.38
CA GLU A 149 -2.61 13.30 -1.44
C GLU A 149 -1.15 13.65 -1.81
N PHE A 150 -0.17 13.39 -0.94
CA PHE A 150 1.23 13.66 -1.26
C PHE A 150 1.77 12.70 -2.34
N PRO A 151 2.38 13.22 -3.42
CA PRO A 151 2.98 12.41 -4.47
C PRO A 151 3.95 11.34 -3.97
N GLU A 152 4.71 11.65 -2.92
CA GLU A 152 5.69 10.79 -2.26
C GLU A 152 5.04 9.58 -1.57
N MET A 153 3.76 9.64 -1.22
CA MET A 153 3.01 8.52 -0.63
C MET A 153 2.35 7.63 -1.69
N ASN A 154 2.31 8.04 -2.96
CA ASN A 154 1.64 7.27 -3.99
C ASN A 154 2.41 5.98 -4.30
N PRO A 155 1.76 4.80 -4.18
CA PRO A 155 2.34 3.56 -4.64
C PRO A 155 2.43 3.54 -6.17
N PHE A 156 3.23 2.61 -6.68
CA PHE A 156 3.23 2.28 -8.11
C PHE A 156 2.47 0.98 -8.38
N MET A 157 1.98 0.83 -9.60
CA MET A 157 1.45 -0.44 -10.12
C MET A 157 1.88 -0.62 -11.58
N VAL A 158 2.39 -1.81 -11.91
CA VAL A 158 2.70 -2.26 -13.27
C VAL A 158 2.00 -3.60 -13.49
N ALA A 159 1.27 -3.73 -14.59
CA ALA A 159 0.44 -4.88 -14.85
C ALA A 159 0.59 -5.36 -16.30
N SER A 160 0.68 -6.67 -16.51
CA SER A 160 0.82 -7.29 -17.82
C SER A 160 0.18 -8.66 -17.85
N GLY A 161 -0.41 -9.05 -18.97
CA GLY A 161 -1.03 -10.35 -19.10
C GLY A 161 -2.00 -10.48 -20.27
N PRO A 162 -2.52 -11.70 -20.51
CA PRO A 162 -3.50 -11.96 -21.55
C PRO A 162 -4.79 -11.18 -21.36
N ASP A 163 -5.21 -10.89 -20.13
CA ASP A 163 -6.51 -10.25 -19.83
C ASP A 163 -6.40 -8.77 -19.45
N ILE A 164 -5.17 -8.25 -19.34
CA ILE A 164 -4.90 -6.87 -18.92
C ILE A 164 -4.72 -5.97 -20.13
N GLU A 165 -5.46 -4.86 -20.17
CA GLU A 165 -5.38 -3.83 -21.19
C GLU A 165 -4.04 -3.10 -21.15
N GLN A 166 -3.50 -2.74 -22.32
CA GLN A 166 -2.16 -2.15 -22.42
C GLN A 166 -2.27 -0.66 -22.75
N PHE A 167 -1.64 0.17 -21.93
CA PHE A 167 -1.65 1.62 -22.08
C PHE A 167 -0.24 2.12 -22.40
N THR A 168 -0.15 3.13 -23.27
CA THR A 168 1.10 3.86 -23.53
C THR A 168 1.35 4.97 -22.52
N GLU A 169 0.30 5.46 -21.86
CA GLU A 169 0.37 6.53 -20.87
C GLU A 169 0.13 6.02 -19.45
N ARG A 170 0.61 6.78 -18.45
CA ARG A 170 0.35 6.50 -17.04
C ARG A 170 -1.15 6.56 -16.77
N GLN A 171 -1.65 5.57 -16.05
CA GLN A 171 -3.04 5.52 -15.62
C GLN A 171 -3.15 5.85 -14.13
N SER A 172 -4.29 6.37 -13.72
CA SER A 172 -4.65 6.52 -12.30
C SER A 172 -5.44 5.30 -11.83
N PHE A 173 -5.11 4.81 -10.65
CA PHE A 173 -5.73 3.64 -10.05
C PHE A 173 -5.94 3.88 -8.55
N PHE A 174 -7.13 3.57 -8.03
CA PHE A 174 -7.36 3.60 -6.58
C PHE A 174 -7.02 2.23 -6.01
N GLN A 175 -6.11 2.16 -5.04
CA GLN A 175 -5.65 0.89 -4.48
C GLN A 175 -6.78 0.04 -3.89
N ILE A 176 -7.83 0.66 -3.34
CA ILE A 176 -9.04 -0.03 -2.87
C ILE A 176 -9.80 -0.77 -3.98
N ASP A 177 -9.60 -0.39 -5.24
CA ASP A 177 -10.18 -1.05 -6.40
C ASP A 177 -9.33 -2.26 -6.86
N PHE A 178 -8.20 -2.56 -6.20
CA PHE A 178 -7.37 -3.72 -6.54
C PHE A 178 -8.10 -5.05 -6.30
N TYR A 179 -8.78 -5.18 -5.16
CA TYR A 179 -9.56 -6.37 -4.85
C TYR A 179 -10.65 -6.67 -5.89
N PRO A 180 -11.54 -5.72 -6.30
CA PRO A 180 -12.52 -6.00 -7.35
C PRO A 180 -11.88 -6.30 -8.71
N LEU A 181 -10.72 -5.72 -9.04
CA LEU A 181 -9.97 -6.10 -10.25
C LEU A 181 -9.53 -7.57 -10.20
N VAL A 182 -8.94 -8.01 -9.08
CA VAL A 182 -8.52 -9.41 -8.89
C VAL A 182 -9.72 -10.36 -8.96
N CYS A 183 -10.83 -10.02 -8.32
CA CYS A 183 -12.05 -10.82 -8.43
C CYS A 183 -12.55 -10.94 -9.87
N ALA A 184 -12.57 -9.84 -10.63
CA ALA A 184 -12.98 -9.85 -12.03
C ALA A 184 -12.06 -10.72 -12.91
N LEU A 185 -10.73 -10.61 -12.73
CA LEU A 185 -9.74 -11.45 -13.42
C LEU A 185 -9.90 -12.95 -13.10
N LEU A 186 -10.27 -13.27 -11.85
CA LEU A 186 -10.52 -14.64 -11.38
C LEU A 186 -11.96 -15.13 -11.63
N LYS A 187 -12.81 -14.29 -12.22
CA LYS A 187 -14.24 -14.57 -12.48
C LYS A 187 -15.04 -14.88 -11.20
N LEU A 188 -14.77 -14.14 -10.14
CA LEU A 188 -15.47 -14.21 -8.85
C LEU A 188 -16.50 -13.08 -8.74
N ASP A 189 -17.78 -13.41 -8.89
CA ASP A 189 -18.91 -12.46 -8.94
C ASP A 189 -19.58 -12.20 -7.57
N LYS A 190 -19.09 -12.83 -6.51
CA LYS A 190 -19.65 -12.76 -5.14
C LYS A 190 -18.58 -12.31 -4.14
N PRO A 191 -18.10 -11.06 -4.23
CA PRO A 191 -17.15 -10.51 -3.27
C PRO A 191 -17.77 -10.41 -1.88
N ASN A 192 -16.95 -10.17 -0.85
CA ASN A 192 -17.46 -9.62 0.40
C ASN A 192 -17.91 -8.16 0.19
N ARG A 193 -18.55 -7.57 1.21
CA ARG A 193 -18.80 -6.13 1.23
C ARG A 193 -17.47 -5.36 1.15
N ILE A 194 -17.36 -4.43 0.21
CA ILE A 194 -16.13 -3.67 -0.07
C ILE A 194 -16.43 -2.23 -0.49
N ASP A 195 -15.49 -1.33 -0.27
CA ASP A 195 -15.58 0.08 -0.75
C ASP A 195 -15.07 0.25 -2.19
N GLY A 196 -14.29 -0.72 -2.68
CA GLY A 196 -13.78 -0.76 -4.04
C GLY A 196 -14.90 -0.88 -5.07
N LYS A 197 -14.75 -0.20 -6.21
CA LYS A 197 -15.77 -0.14 -7.27
C LYS A 197 -15.30 -0.87 -8.51
N ILE A 198 -15.97 -1.98 -8.83
CA ILE A 198 -15.67 -2.77 -10.04
C ILE A 198 -15.75 -1.94 -11.33
N ASP A 199 -16.65 -0.96 -11.38
CA ASP A 199 -16.85 -0.09 -12.54
C ASP A 199 -15.60 0.72 -12.90
N ARG A 200 -14.80 1.11 -11.89
CA ARG A 200 -13.57 1.89 -12.11
C ARG A 200 -12.46 1.06 -12.75
N VAL A 201 -12.52 -0.27 -12.64
CA VAL A 201 -11.44 -1.15 -13.10
C VAL A 201 -11.70 -1.83 -14.43
N LEU A 202 -12.93 -1.79 -14.95
CA LEU A 202 -13.29 -2.42 -16.23
C LEU A 202 -12.41 -1.94 -17.38
N ARG A 203 -12.01 -0.66 -17.36
CA ARG A 203 -11.12 -0.08 -18.37
C ARG A 203 -9.75 -0.77 -18.44
N PHE A 204 -9.29 -1.42 -17.38
CA PHE A 204 -7.98 -2.10 -17.34
C PHE A 204 -8.05 -3.55 -17.82
N MET A 205 -9.22 -4.03 -18.24
CA MET A 205 -9.43 -5.38 -18.71
C MET A 205 -9.67 -5.39 -20.22
N LYS A 206 -8.98 -6.29 -20.94
CA LYS A 206 -9.22 -6.51 -22.38
C LYS A 206 -10.63 -7.04 -22.66
N ASN A 207 -11.11 -7.92 -21.78
CA ASN A 207 -12.42 -8.53 -21.87
C ASN A 207 -13.17 -8.31 -20.55
N PRO A 208 -13.90 -7.19 -20.42
CA PRO A 208 -14.71 -6.93 -19.22
C PRO A 208 -15.77 -8.03 -18.99
N PRO A 209 -16.15 -8.31 -17.73
CA PRO A 209 -17.23 -9.26 -17.42
C PRO A 209 -18.59 -8.85 -18.02
N SER A 210 -19.52 -9.81 -18.10
CA SER A 210 -20.89 -9.55 -18.57
C SER A 210 -21.68 -8.68 -17.60
N GLU A 211 -22.75 -8.02 -18.07
CA GLU A 211 -23.64 -7.25 -17.18
C GLU A 211 -24.32 -8.11 -16.11
N GLU A 212 -24.54 -9.40 -16.37
CA GLU A 212 -25.04 -10.35 -15.36
C GLU A 212 -24.03 -10.49 -14.21
N PHE A 213 -22.75 -10.72 -14.54
CA PHE A 213 -21.66 -10.75 -13.56
C PHE A 213 -21.58 -9.42 -12.78
N LEU A 214 -21.58 -8.28 -13.48
CA LEU A 214 -21.44 -6.97 -12.84
C LEU A 214 -22.61 -6.64 -11.92
N THR A 215 -23.83 -6.99 -12.33
CA THR A 215 -25.03 -6.82 -11.50
C THR A 215 -24.94 -7.65 -10.22
N GLN A 216 -24.48 -8.90 -10.33
CA GLN A 216 -24.29 -9.80 -9.19
C GLN A 216 -23.17 -9.29 -8.26
N PHE A 217 -22.05 -8.87 -8.83
CA PHE A 217 -20.90 -8.35 -8.09
C PHE A 217 -21.27 -7.11 -7.26
N ARG A 218 -21.93 -6.12 -7.88
CA ARG A 218 -22.32 -4.86 -7.22
C ARG A 218 -23.22 -5.12 -5.99
N LYS A 219 -24.17 -6.05 -6.14
CA LYS A 219 -25.11 -6.51 -5.09
C LYS A 219 -24.45 -7.17 -3.88
N TYR A 220 -23.31 -7.83 -4.07
CA TYR A 220 -22.53 -8.41 -2.98
C TYR A 220 -21.57 -7.38 -2.38
N ALA A 221 -20.93 -6.58 -3.22
CA ALA A 221 -19.99 -5.53 -2.81
C ALA A 221 -20.65 -4.46 -1.94
N ASP A 222 -21.90 -4.07 -2.24
CA ASP A 222 -22.66 -3.09 -1.45
C ASP A 222 -23.28 -3.68 -0.17
N GLY A 223 -23.22 -5.00 0.01
CA GLY A 223 -23.78 -5.73 1.14
C GLY A 223 -25.29 -6.00 1.06
N THR A 224 -25.94 -5.74 -0.09
CA THR A 224 -27.36 -6.05 -0.33
C THR A 224 -27.62 -7.55 -0.28
N PHE A 225 -26.65 -8.36 -0.71
CA PHE A 225 -26.63 -9.80 -0.49
C PHE A 225 -25.60 -10.14 0.58
N GLN A 226 -26.03 -10.92 1.57
CA GLN A 226 -25.14 -11.58 2.53
C GLN A 226 -25.03 -13.06 2.12
N PRO A 227 -23.86 -13.70 2.31
CA PRO A 227 -23.67 -15.13 2.02
C PRO A 227 -24.66 -16.05 2.75
#